data_AF-A0A2G9EE18-F1
#
_entry.id   AF-A0A2G9EE18-F1
#
_cell.length_a   1.000
_cell.length_b   1.000
_cell.length_c   1.000
_cell.angle_alpha   90.00
_cell.angle_beta   90.00
_cell.angle_gamma   90.00
#
_symmetry.space_group_name_H-M   'P 1'
#
loop_
_entity.id
_entity.type
_entity.pdbx_description
1 polymer ?
#
loop_
_entity_poly.entity_id
_entity_poly.type
_entity_poly.pdbx_seq_one_letter_code
_entity_poly.pdbx_strand_id
1 'polypeptide(L)' 'MAYIDKTIGEKLIEKMYKTVKESIENTDKLIEENDIAGYNTSYLRGVKHGEINLIKTFIRDIRELEGE' A
#
# COMPACT_ATOMS: atom_id res chain seq x y z
N MET A 1 18.24 -21.17 1.16
CA MET A 1 17.39 -20.03 0.78
C MET A 1 18.30 -18.83 0.62
N ALA A 2 18.17 -18.04 -0.45
CA ALA A 2 18.89 -16.77 -0.52
C ALA A 2 18.08 -15.76 0.29
N TYR A 3 18.65 -15.30 1.41
CA TYR A 3 18.06 -14.23 2.21
C TYR A 3 18.35 -12.89 1.54
N ILE A 4 17.38 -11.99 1.52
CA ILE A 4 17.62 -10.63 1.02
C ILE A 4 18.41 -9.87 2.07
N ASP A 5 19.36 -9.05 1.64
CA ASP A 5 20.07 -8.15 2.55
C ASP A 5 19.08 -7.17 3.20
N LYS A 6 19.20 -6.96 4.51
CA LYS A 6 18.30 -6.07 5.28
C LYS A 6 18.25 -4.65 4.73
N THR A 7 19.34 -4.13 4.19
CA THR A 7 19.38 -2.82 3.53
C THR A 7 18.51 -2.81 2.27
N ILE A 8 18.47 -3.93 1.55
CA ILE A 8 17.61 -4.08 0.36
C ILE A 8 16.15 -4.16 0.79
N GLY A 9 15.84 -4.96 1.82
CA GLY A 9 14.49 -5.08 2.36
C GLY A 9 13.93 -3.75 2.87
N GLU A 10 14.72 -2.98 3.61
CA GLU A 10 14.34 -1.63 4.06
C GLU A 10 14.08 -0.67 2.89
N LYS A 11 14.93 -0.66 1.86
CA LYS A 11 14.73 0.17 0.66
C LYS A 11 13.47 -0.23 -0.12
N LEU A 12 13.14 -1.51 -0.17
CA LEU A 12 11.91 -1.99 -0.80
C LEU A 12 10.69 -1.49 -0.01
N ILE A 13 10.69 -1.69 1.30
CA ILE A 13 9.61 -1.23 2.18
C ILE A 13 9.39 0.28 2.06
N GLU A 14 10.46 1.08 2.09
CA GLU A 14 10.39 2.53 1.94
C GLU A 14 9.73 2.95 0.61
N LYS A 15 10.19 2.37 -0.51
CA LYS A 15 9.61 2.66 -1.84
C LYS A 15 8.14 2.29 -1.90
N MET A 16 7.77 1.12 -1.36
CA MET A 16 6.38 0.67 -1.34
C MET A 16 5.50 1.60 -0.51
N TYR A 17 5.96 2.02 0.67
CA TYR A 17 5.23 3.00 1.49
C TYR A 17 5.00 4.30 0.75
N LYS A 18 6.01 4.83 0.06
CA LYS A 18 5.87 6.06 -0.71
C LYS A 18 4.82 5.92 -1.82
N THR A 19 4.92 4.86 -2.63
CA THR A 19 3.99 4.63 -3.75
C THR A 19 2.55 4.40 -3.27
N VAL A 20 2.35 3.58 -2.24
CA VAL A 20 1.01 3.29 -1.70
C VAL A 20 0.41 4.54 -1.04
N LYS A 21 1.23 5.35 -0.35
CA LYS A 21 0.76 6.63 0.21
C LYS A 21 0.24 7.56 -0.88
N GLU A 22 0.99 7.75 -1.97
CA GLU A 22 0.57 8.58 -3.10
C GLU A 22 -0.73 8.05 -3.74
N SER A 23 -0.88 6.72 -3.88
CA SER A 23 -2.11 6.09 -4.40
C SER A 23 -3.31 6.32 -3.50
N ILE A 24 -3.14 6.16 -2.18
CA ILE A 24 -4.21 6.38 -1.18
C ILE A 24 -4.64 7.84 -1.17
N GLU A 25 -3.71 8.78 -1.21
CA GLU A 25 -4.03 10.22 -1.24
C GLU A 25 -4.82 10.60 -2.51
N ASN A 26 -4.50 10.01 -3.66
CA ASN A 26 -5.27 10.20 -4.89
C ASN A 26 -6.66 9.56 -4.79
N THR A 27 -6.75 8.36 -4.23
CA THR A 27 -8.03 7.67 -4.03
C THR A 27 -8.93 8.44 -3.06
N ASP A 28 -8.36 9.05 -2.01
CA ASP A 28 -9.10 9.89 -1.07
C ASP A 28 -9.70 11.12 -1.74
N LYS A 29 -8.95 11.80 -2.61
CA LYS A 29 -9.47 12.93 -3.41
C LYS A 29 -10.62 12.49 -4.32
N LEU A 30 -10.47 11.36 -5.00
CA LEU A 30 -11.54 10.81 -5.86
C LEU A 30 -12.78 10.46 -5.04
N ILE A 31 -12.63 9.89 -3.84
CA ILE A 31 -13.76 9.62 -2.94
C ILE A 31 -14.44 10.93 -2.55
N GLU A 32 -13.69 11.96 -2.15
CA GLU A 32 -14.24 13.26 -1.77
C GLU A 32 -15.03 13.90 -2.92
N GLU A 33 -14.46 13.97 -4.12
CA GLU A 33 -15.10 14.53 -5.31
C GLU A 33 -16.40 13.78 -5.68
N ASN A 34 -16.39 12.45 -5.59
CA ASN A 34 -17.55 11.62 -5.91
C ASN A 34 -18.64 11.66 -4.82
N ASP A 35 -18.25 11.71 -3.55
CA ASP A 35 -19.19 11.86 -2.43
C ASP A 35 -19.91 13.23 -2.54
N ILE A 36 -19.20 14.31 -2.91
CA ILE A 36 -19.80 15.64 -3.17
C ILE A 36 -20.77 15.59 -4.36
N ALA A 37 -20.42 14.88 -5.43
CA ALA A 37 -21.26 14.73 -6.62
C ALA A 37 -22.44 13.76 -6.44
N GLY A 38 -22.52 13.05 -5.31
CA GLY A 38 -23.58 12.08 -5.01
C GLY A 38 -23.40 10.71 -5.68
N TYR A 39 -22.19 10.40 -6.16
CA TYR A 39 -21.86 9.10 -6.72
C TYR A 39 -21.49 8.07 -5.65
N ASN A 40 -21.61 6.78 -5.98
CA ASN A 40 -21.25 5.69 -5.07
C ASN A 40 -19.72 5.50 -5.03
N THR A 41 -19.12 5.64 -3.83
CA THR A 41 -17.68 5.52 -3.61
C THR A 41 -17.25 4.19 -2.99
N SER A 42 -18.17 3.22 -2.84
CA SER A 42 -17.92 1.94 -2.17
C SER A 42 -16.79 1.14 -2.83
N TYR A 43 -16.69 1.18 -4.16
CA TYR A 43 -15.59 0.57 -4.90
C TYR A 43 -14.24 1.19 -4.55
N LEU A 44 -14.14 2.52 -4.57
CA LEU A 44 -12.89 3.24 -4.25
C LEU A 44 -12.43 3.00 -2.81
N ARG A 45 -13.39 2.98 -1.86
CA ARG A 45 -13.12 2.61 -0.46
C ARG A 45 -12.59 1.17 -0.35
N GLY A 46 -13.14 0.25 -1.13
CA GLY A 46 -12.65 -1.13 -1.25
C GLY A 46 -11.23 -1.21 -1.80
N VAL A 47 -10.92 -0.46 -2.87
CA VAL A 47 -9.57 -0.37 -3.45
C VAL A 47 -8.56 0.12 -2.41
N LYS A 48 -8.84 1.25 -1.75
CA LYS A 48 -7.99 1.80 -0.68
C LYS A 48 -7.75 0.78 0.44
N HIS A 49 -8.78 0.06 0.87
CA HIS A 49 -8.64 -0.98 1.89
C HIS A 49 -7.74 -2.14 1.42
N GLY A 50 -7.90 -2.56 0.17
CA GLY A 50 -7.08 -3.61 -0.46
C GLY A 50 -5.60 -3.22 -0.52
N GLU A 51 -5.29 -2.00 -0.97
CA GLU A 51 -3.91 -1.50 -1.04
C GLU A 51 -3.22 -1.50 0.33
N ILE A 52 -3.91 -1.04 1.37
CA ILE A 52 -3.40 -1.02 2.76
C ILE A 52 -3.12 -2.44 3.29
N ASN A 53 -3.96 -3.41 2.96
CA ASN A 53 -3.73 -4.79 3.40
C ASN A 53 -2.61 -5.46 2.61
N LEU A 54 -2.51 -5.15 1.31
CA LEU A 54 -1.48 -5.72 0.46
C LEU A 54 -0.08 -5.23 0.86
N ILE A 55 0.10 -3.95 1.15
CA ILE A 55 1.41 -3.44 1.62
C ILE A 55 1.84 -4.08 2.93
N LYS A 56 0.91 -4.30 3.88
CA LYS A 56 1.22 -5.00 5.14
C LYS A 56 1.71 -6.42 4.89
N THR A 57 1.07 -7.12 3.93
CA THR A 57 1.46 -8.48 3.54
C THR A 57 2.86 -8.48 2.95
N PHE A 58 3.14 -7.59 1.99
CA PHE A 58 4.47 -7.49 1.40
C PHE A 58 5.56 -7.13 2.40
N ILE A 59 5.29 -6.23 3.36
CA ILE A 59 6.25 -5.89 4.40
C ILE A 59 6.60 -7.14 5.23
N ARG A 60 5.59 -7.93 5.62
CA ARG A 60 5.82 -9.19 6.34
C ARG A 60 6.67 -10.14 5.51
N ASP A 61 6.30 -10.36 4.25
CA ASP A 61 7.02 -11.28 3.36
C ASP A 61 8.49 -10.83 3.16
N ILE A 62 8.74 -9.52 3.03
CA ILE A 62 10.10 -8.95 2.96
C ILE A 62 10.87 -9.26 4.26
N ARG A 63 10.26 -9.06 5.44
CA ARG A 63 10.91 -9.37 6.72
C ARG A 63 11.20 -10.86 6.90
N GLU A 64 10.31 -11.74 6.44
CA GLU A 64 10.55 -13.19 6.44
C GLU A 64 11.72 -13.57 5.53
N LEU A 65 11.89 -12.86 4.40
CA LEU A 65 12.98 -13.09 3.46
C LEU A 65 14.32 -12.50 3.90
N GLU A 66 14.36 -11.54 4.82
CA GLU A 66 15.61 -11.00 5.40
C GLU A 66 16.37 -12.05 6.22
N GLY A 67 15.67 -13.10 6.68
CA GLY A 67 16.23 -14.07 7.64
C GLY A 67 16.28 -13.50 9.06
N GLU A 68 16.50 -14.35 10.06
CA GLU A 68 16.73 -13.92 11.45
C GLU A 68 18.00 -13.08 11.59
#